data_AF-A0A1Y5FXY0-F1
#
_entry.id   AF-A0A1Y5FXY0-F1
#
_cell.length_a   1.000
_cell.length_b   1.000
_cell.length_c   1.000
_cell.angle_alpha   90.00
_cell.angle_beta   90.00
_cell.angle_gamma   90.00
#
_symmetry.space_group_name_H-M   'P 1'
#
loop_
_entity.id
_entity.type
_entity.pdbx_description
1 polymer ?
#
loop_
_entity_poly.entity_id
_entity_poly.type
_entity_poly.pdbx_seq_one_letter_code
_entity_poly.pdbx_strand_id
1 'polypeptide(L)'
;MSTALDYLKGLSVLVLFQLLGEGLAQVLPIAVPGPVLGMILLFFTLRQLDPPGWLVKTAGRLIGLLSLFFIPAGLGIFFLPEAMQQQWPAILAAIVGGTLLSIALTGLTLKALTRGITEQ
;
A
#
# COMPACT_ATOMS: atom_id res chain seq x y z
N MET A 1 0.37 -29.30 -12.89
CA MET A 1 -0.29 -29.28 -11.56
C MET A 1 0.54 -28.56 -10.49
N SER A 2 1.88 -28.66 -10.51
CA SER A 2 2.78 -27.98 -9.54
C SER A 2 2.62 -26.45 -9.51
N THR A 3 2.52 -25.79 -10.66
CA THR A 3 2.45 -24.32 -10.73
C THR A 3 1.22 -23.73 -10.02
N ALA A 4 0.08 -24.40 -10.10
CA ALA A 4 -1.15 -23.95 -9.44
C ALA A 4 -1.03 -24.08 -7.91
N LEU A 5 -0.42 -25.17 -7.44
CA LEU A 5 -0.13 -25.38 -6.03
C LEU A 5 0.86 -24.33 -5.49
N ASP A 6 1.86 -23.95 -6.28
CA ASP A 6 2.82 -22.91 -5.90
C ASP A 6 2.14 -21.54 -5.71
N TYR A 7 1.23 -21.17 -6.61
CA TYR A 7 0.43 -19.95 -6.46
C TYR A 7 -0.51 -20.02 -5.26
N LEU A 8 -1.14 -21.17 -5.01
CA LEU A 8 -2.04 -21.34 -3.87
C LEU A 8 -1.28 -21.22 -2.55
N LYS A 9 -0.09 -21.83 -2.44
CA LYS A 9 0.80 -21.70 -1.27
C LYS A 9 1.20 -20.23 -1.06
N GLY A 10 1.65 -19.58 -2.13
CA GLY A 10 2.00 -18.15 -2.14
C GLY A 10 0.88 -17.28 -1.61
N LEU A 11 -0.30 -17.42 -2.21
CA LEU A 11 -1.47 -16.65 -1.86
C LEU A 11 -1.94 -16.93 -0.43
N SER A 12 -1.94 -18.19 0.00
CA SER A 12 -2.35 -18.57 1.35
C SER A 12 -1.46 -17.92 2.41
N VAL A 13 -0.14 -17.90 2.21
CA VAL A 13 0.78 -17.21 3.12
C VAL A 13 0.52 -15.70 3.12
N LEU A 14 0.40 -15.07 1.94
CA LEU A 14 0.12 -13.64 1.85
C LEU A 14 -1.20 -13.26 2.56
N VAL A 15 -2.26 -14.03 2.33
CA VAL A 15 -3.57 -13.82 2.97
C VAL A 15 -3.53 -14.10 4.47
N LEU A 16 -2.76 -15.11 4.92
CA LEU A 16 -2.59 -15.38 6.34
C LEU A 16 -1.93 -14.21 7.07
N PHE A 17 -0.83 -13.68 6.53
CA PHE A 17 -0.16 -12.51 7.10
C PHE A 17 -1.03 -11.25 7.04
N GLN A 18 -1.81 -11.09 5.98
CA GLN A 18 -2.83 -10.04 5.87
C GLN A 18 -3.87 -10.13 6.98
N LEU A 19 -4.40 -11.33 7.26
CA LEU A 19 -5.37 -11.57 8.34
C LEU A 19 -4.77 -11.33 9.72
N LEU A 20 -3.52 -11.74 9.94
CA LEU A 20 -2.80 -11.46 11.20
C LEU A 20 -2.60 -9.96 11.40
N GLY A 21 -2.20 -9.23 10.35
CA GLY A 21 -2.07 -7.78 10.37
C GLY A 21 -3.40 -7.08 10.66
N GLU A 22 -4.49 -7.56 10.07
CA GLU A 22 -5.84 -7.05 10.33
C GLU A 22 -6.28 -7.30 11.78
N GLY A 23 -6.02 -8.50 12.31
CA GLY A 23 -6.27 -8.82 13.71
C GLY A 23 -5.48 -7.92 14.66
N LEU A 24 -4.21 -7.62 14.35
CA LEU A 24 -3.41 -6.68 15.11
C LEU A 24 -3.93 -5.24 15.00
N ALA A 25 -4.33 -4.78 13.81
CA ALA A 25 -4.86 -3.43 13.61
C ALA A 25 -6.13 -3.18 14.44
N GLN A 26 -6.93 -4.22 14.69
CA GLN A 26 -8.13 -4.10 15.53
C GLN A 26 -7.82 -4.00 17.03
N VAL A 27 -6.68 -4.55 17.48
CA VAL A 27 -6.31 -4.59 18.90
C VAL A 27 -5.37 -3.44 19.28
N LEU A 28 -4.49 -3.02 18.36
CA LEU A 28 -3.57 -1.92 18.59
C LEU A 28 -4.25 -0.58 18.27
N PRO A 29 -4.19 0.43 19.16
CA PRO A 29 -4.76 1.75 18.93
C PRO A 29 -3.85 2.60 18.02
N ILE A 30 -3.41 2.05 16.89
CA ILE A 30 -2.54 2.72 15.92
C ILE A 30 -3.30 2.95 14.61
N ALA A 31 -3.13 4.13 14.01
CA ALA A 31 -3.73 4.49 12.71
C ALA A 31 -2.97 3.86 11.54
N VAL A 32 -2.69 2.56 11.61
CA VAL A 32 -1.97 1.81 10.58
C VAL A 32 -2.91 0.76 9.99
N PRO A 33 -3.12 0.73 8.66
CA PRO A 33 -3.96 -0.28 8.02
C PRO A 33 -3.45 -1.70 8.28
N GLY A 34 -4.36 -2.64 8.53
CA GLY A 34 -4.05 -4.07 8.69
C GLY A 34 -3.16 -4.67 7.61
N PRO A 35 -3.35 -4.37 6.30
CA PRO A 35 -2.44 -4.83 5.25
C PRO A 35 -0.98 -4.45 5.47
N VAL A 36 -0.73 -3.23 5.94
CA VAL A 36 0.64 -2.73 6.17
C VAL A 36 1.27 -3.47 7.35
N LEU A 37 0.51 -3.71 8.42
CA LEU A 37 0.98 -4.53 9.54
C LEU A 37 1.29 -5.97 9.10
N GLY A 38 0.45 -6.56 8.25
CA GLY A 38 0.70 -7.88 7.67
C GLY A 38 2.01 -7.94 6.88
N MET A 39 2.31 -6.90 6.09
CA MET A 39 3.58 -6.78 5.37
C MET A 39 4.78 -6.67 6.32
N ILE A 40 4.65 -5.91 7.40
CA ILE A 40 5.71 -5.78 8.42
C ILE A 40 5.98 -7.13 9.09
N LEU A 41 4.93 -7.85 9.49
CA LEU A 41 5.05 -9.19 10.07
C LEU A 41 5.73 -10.17 9.09
N LEU A 42 5.30 -10.16 7.83
CA LEU A 42 5.88 -11.00 6.78
C LEU A 42 7.36 -10.66 6.58
N PHE A 43 7.72 -9.37 6.56
CA PHE A 43 9.10 -8.92 6.43
C PHE A 43 9.99 -9.47 7.56
N PHE A 44 9.57 -9.36 8.82
CA PHE A 44 10.36 -9.89 9.94
C PHE A 44 10.45 -11.41 9.94
N THR A 45 9.45 -12.10 9.41
CA THR A 45 9.49 -13.55 9.23
C THR A 45 10.48 -13.94 8.14
N LEU A 46 10.40 -13.31 6.96
CA LEU A 46 11.31 -13.55 5.83
C LEU A 46 12.72 -12.98 6.05
N ARG A 47 12.93 -12.15 7.05
CA ARG A 47 14.27 -11.75 7.48
C ARG A 47 14.98 -12.92 8.17
N GLN A 48 14.24 -13.79 8.83
CA GLN A 48 14.78 -14.95 9.56
C GLN A 48 14.80 -16.21 8.67
N LEU A 49 14.01 -16.24 7.60
CA LEU A 49 13.90 -17.35 6.66
C LEU A 49 14.09 -16.85 5.23
N ASP A 50 14.92 -17.51 4.42
CA ASP A 50 15.04 -17.15 3.00
C ASP A 50 13.68 -17.23 2.28
N PRO A 51 13.32 -16.22 1.47
CA PRO A 51 12.02 -16.17 0.83
C PRO A 51 11.89 -17.28 -0.21
N PRO A 52 10.90 -18.17 -0.09
CA PRO A 52 10.75 -19.26 -1.04
C PRO A 52 10.33 -18.73 -2.42
N GLY A 53 10.90 -19.31 -3.48
CA GLY A 53 10.67 -18.84 -4.85
C GLY A 53 9.20 -18.81 -5.30
N TRP A 54 8.35 -19.70 -4.77
CA TRP A 54 6.90 -19.68 -5.05
C TRP A 54 6.19 -18.48 -4.42
N LEU A 55 6.65 -18.01 -3.25
CA LEU A 55 6.10 -16.82 -2.60
C LEU A 55 6.48 -15.57 -3.38
N VAL A 56 7.76 -15.45 -3.76
CA VAL A 56 8.26 -14.34 -4.59
C VAL A 56 7.53 -14.27 -5.92
N LYS A 57 7.35 -15.40 -6.60
CA LYS A 57 6.62 -15.50 -7.86
C LYS A 57 5.17 -15.07 -7.73
N THR A 58 4.50 -15.49 -6.65
CA THR A 58 3.10 -15.15 -6.41
C THR A 58 2.94 -13.67 -6.07
N ALA A 59 3.76 -13.14 -5.17
CA ALA A 59 3.78 -11.73 -4.81
C ALA A 59 4.06 -10.84 -6.03
N GLY A 60 5.07 -11.17 -6.85
CA GLY A 60 5.37 -10.43 -8.07
C GLY A 60 4.22 -10.42 -9.07
N ARG A 61 3.49 -11.53 -9.21
CA ARG A 61 2.30 -11.59 -10.07
C ARG A 61 1.14 -10.76 -9.53
N LEU A 62 0.91 -10.77 -8.21
CA LEU A 62 -0.10 -9.92 -7.57
C LEU A 62 0.25 -8.43 -7.71
N ILE A 63 1.52 -8.06 -7.55
CA ILE A 63 2.00 -6.69 -7.74
C ILE A 63 1.73 -6.23 -9.19
N GLY A 64 2.01 -7.09 -10.18
CA GLY A 64 1.68 -6.80 -11.58
C GLY A 64 0.18 -6.67 -11.87
N LEU A 65 -0.67 -7.18 -10.97
CA LEU A 65 -2.13 -7.08 -11.03
C LEU A 65 -2.68 -5.99 -10.10
N LEU A 66 -1.85 -5.11 -9.52
CA LEU A 66 -2.32 -4.08 -8.57
C LEU A 66 -3.44 -3.20 -9.12
N SER A 67 -3.43 -2.89 -10.42
CA SER A 67 -4.52 -2.16 -11.08
C SER A 67 -5.88 -2.84 -10.85
N LEU A 68 -5.95 -4.17 -10.82
CA LEU A 68 -7.17 -4.93 -10.52
C LEU A 68 -7.60 -4.73 -9.07
N PHE A 69 -6.66 -4.68 -8.12
CA PHE A 69 -6.95 -4.47 -6.70
C PHE A 69 -7.40 -3.04 -6.38
N PHE A 70 -7.03 -2.06 -7.20
CA PHE A 70 -7.51 -0.69 -7.06
C PHE A 70 -8.94 -0.47 -7.57
N ILE A 71 -9.46 -1.36 -8.42
CA ILE A 71 -10.83 -1.24 -8.94
C ILE A 71 -11.86 -1.31 -7.81
N PRO A 72 -11.90 -2.33 -6.93
CA PRO A 72 -12.83 -2.35 -5.80
C PRO A 72 -12.73 -1.12 -4.90
N ALA A 73 -11.52 -0.63 -4.63
CA ALA A 73 -11.30 0.57 -3.83
C ALA A 73 -11.87 1.82 -4.50
N GLY A 74 -11.74 1.95 -5.83
CA GLY A 74 -12.30 3.07 -6.60
C GLY A 74 -13.80 2.97 -6.82
N LEU A 75 -14.36 1.77 -6.97
CA LEU A 75 -15.80 1.56 -7.20
C LEU A 75 -16.67 2.05 -6.03
N GLY A 76 -16.12 2.06 -4.79
CA GLY A 76 -16.82 2.60 -3.61
C GLY A 76 -17.24 4.07 -3.77
N ILE A 77 -16.57 4.83 -4.63
CA ILE A 77 -16.85 6.25 -4.88
C ILE A 77 -18.22 6.44 -5.54
N PHE A 78 -18.68 5.50 -6.35
CA PHE A 78 -20.00 5.59 -7.02
C PHE A 78 -21.18 5.46 -6.06
N PHE A 79 -20.95 4.91 -4.86
CA PHE A 79 -21.98 4.72 -3.84
C PHE A 79 -22.01 5.88 -2.82
N LEU A 80 -21.29 6.97 -3.07
CA LEU A 80 -21.32 8.15 -2.20
C LEU A 80 -22.69 8.84 -2.26
N PRO A 81 -23.22 9.28 -1.10
CA PRO A 81 -24.48 10.03 -1.04
C PRO A 81 -24.46 11.28 -1.93
N GLU A 82 -25.63 11.66 -2.47
CA GLU A 82 -25.77 12.82 -3.37
C GLU A 82 -25.22 14.13 -2.77
N ALA A 83 -25.32 14.31 -1.46
CA ALA A 83 -24.73 15.46 -0.75
C ALA A 83 -23.20 15.55 -0.91
N MET A 84 -22.51 14.41 -1.05
CA MET A 84 -21.06 14.35 -1.29
C MET A 84 -20.71 14.66 -2.75
N GLN A 85 -21.64 14.42 -3.70
CA GLN A 85 -21.42 14.71 -5.12
C GLN A 85 -21.30 16.22 -5.37
N GLN A 86 -21.90 17.07 -4.54
CA GLN A 86 -21.72 18.52 -4.69
C GLN A 86 -20.31 19.01 -4.29
N GLN A 87 -19.51 18.17 -3.61
CA GLN A 87 -18.16 18.51 -3.16
C GLN A 87 -17.06 18.11 -4.16
N TRP A 88 -17.40 17.51 -5.30
CA TRP A 88 -16.43 17.11 -6.34
C TRP A 88 -15.44 18.23 -6.74
N PRO A 89 -15.84 19.50 -6.92
CA PRO A 89 -14.89 20.58 -7.21
C PRO A 89 -13.88 20.80 -6.08
N ALA A 90 -14.32 20.74 -4.83
CA ALA A 90 -13.46 20.91 -3.66
C ALA A 90 -12.50 19.72 -3.49
N ILE A 91 -12.97 18.49 -3.74
CA ILE A 91 -12.14 17.28 -3.72
C ILE A 91 -11.06 17.35 -4.80
N LEU A 92 -11.43 17.71 -6.04
CA LEU A 92 -10.47 17.86 -7.14
C LEU A 92 -9.43 18.94 -6.84
N ALA A 93 -9.86 20.10 -6.32
CA ALA A 93 -8.95 21.17 -5.92
C ALA A 93 -8.00 20.73 -4.81
N ALA A 94 -8.49 20.00 -3.80
CA ALA A 94 -7.68 19.46 -2.72
C ALA A 94 -6.67 18.41 -3.20
N ILE A 95 -7.08 17.51 -4.11
CA ILE A 95 -6.19 16.50 -4.69
C ILE A 95 -5.09 17.16 -5.54
N VAL A 96 -5.45 18.00 -6.50
CA VAL A 96 -4.48 18.62 -7.42
C VAL A 96 -3.60 19.60 -6.66
N GLY A 97 -4.20 20.52 -5.91
CA GLY A 97 -3.47 21.51 -5.12
C GLY A 97 -2.59 20.87 -4.05
N GLY A 98 -3.13 19.91 -3.30
CA GLY A 98 -2.39 19.18 -2.26
C GLY A 98 -1.23 18.35 -2.84
N THR A 99 -1.43 17.70 -3.99
CA THR A 99 -0.36 16.92 -4.66
C THR A 99 0.76 17.83 -5.15
N LEU A 100 0.42 18.92 -5.85
CA LEU A 100 1.42 19.88 -6.34
C LEU A 100 2.18 20.53 -5.18
N LEU A 101 1.47 20.92 -4.12
CA LEU A 101 2.07 21.50 -2.93
C LEU A 101 2.99 20.50 -2.23
N SER A 102 2.56 19.25 -2.05
CA SER A 102 3.37 18.19 -1.45
C SER A 102 4.66 17.92 -2.25
N ILE A 103 4.57 17.84 -3.58
CA ILE A 103 5.74 17.67 -4.45
C ILE A 103 6.68 18.88 -4.34
N ALA A 104 6.15 20.10 -4.40
CA ALA A 104 6.95 21.31 -4.28
C ALA A 104 7.67 21.40 -2.94
N LEU A 105 6.94 21.19 -1.84
CA LEU A 105 7.52 21.20 -0.49
C LEU A 105 8.58 20.12 -0.32
N THR A 106 8.29 18.88 -0.74
CA THR A 106 9.27 17.77 -0.68
C THR A 106 10.53 18.11 -1.46
N GLY A 107 10.40 18.65 -2.69
CA GLY A 107 11.52 19.08 -3.50
C GLY A 107 12.32 20.23 -2.89
N LEU A 108 11.65 21.21 -2.29
CA LEU A 108 12.31 22.33 -1.59
C LEU A 108 13.02 21.88 -0.33
N THR A 109 12.42 21.01 0.48
CA THR A 109 13.05 20.42 1.66
C THR A 109 14.28 19.61 1.27
N LEU A 110 14.19 18.79 0.21
CA LEU A 110 15.33 18.02 -0.28
C LEU A 110 16.44 18.95 -0.79
N LYS A 111 16.10 20.01 -1.52
CA LYS A 111 17.05 21.05 -1.97
C LYS A 111 17.70 21.77 -0.78
N ALA A 112 16.94 22.11 0.26
CA ALA A 112 17.47 22.77 1.45
C ALA A 112 18.46 21.88 2.20
N LEU A 113 18.14 20.59 2.37
CA LEU A 113 19.01 19.63 3.04
C LEU A 113 20.26 19.31 2.22
N THR A 114 20.15 19.20 0.90
CA THR A 114 21.29 18.90 0.01
C THR A 114 22.19 20.12 -0.25
N ARG A 115 21.65 21.34 -0.17
CA ARG A 115 22.43 22.58 -0.30
C ARG A 115 23.53 22.69 0.77
N GLY A 116 23.30 22.19 1.99
CA GLY A 116 24.32 22.15 3.04
C GLY A 116 25.43 21.11 2.83
N ILE A 117 25.23 20.14 1.92
CA ILE A 117 26.21 19.10 1.60
C ILE A 117 27.13 19.52 0.44
N THR A 118 26.68 20.47 -0.40
CA THR A 118 27.42 20.92 -1.60
C THR A 118 28.39 22.08 -1.33
N GLU A 119 28.37 22.69 -0.13
CA GLU A 119 29.34 23.73 0.29
C GLU A 119 30.49 23.19 1.18
N GLN A 120 30.82 21.90 1.08
CA GLN A 120 32.06 21.30 1.58
C GLN A 120 32.85 20.67 0.43
#